data_AF-A0A971XAX1-F1
#
_entry.id   AF-A0A971XAX1-F1
#
_cell.length_a   1.000
_cell.length_b   1.000
_cell.length_c   1.000
_cell.angle_alpha   90.00
_cell.angle_beta   90.00
_cell.angle_gamma   90.00
#
_symmetry.space_group_name_H-M   'P 1'
#
loop_
_entity.id
_entity.type
_entity.pdbx_description
1 polymer ?
#
loop_
_entity_poly.entity_id
_entity_poly.type
_entity_poly.pdbx_seq_one_letter_code
_entity_poly.pdbx_strand_id
1 'polypeptide(L)' 'IVKDDKSPVGTRIFGPVTRELRSGNFMKIISLAPEVL' A
#
# COMPACT_ATOMS: atom_id res chain seq x y z
N ILE A 1 8.50 5.38 1.72
CA ILE A 1 8.11 6.67 2.35
C ILE A 1 6.60 6.80 2.20
N VAL A 2 5.91 6.91 3.33
CA VAL A 2 4.45 7.11 3.40
C VAL A 2 4.24 8.49 4.03
N LYS A 3 3.33 9.28 3.48
CA LYS A 3 3.00 10.61 4.01
C LYS A 3 2.14 10.48 5.28
N ASP A 4 2.03 11.56 6.06
CA ASP A 4 1.20 11.58 7.28
C ASP A 4 -0.28 11.23 7.02
N ASP A 5 -0.75 11.41 5.79
CA ASP A 5 -2.10 11.02 5.32
C ASP A 5 -2.21 9.54 4.91
N LYS A 6 -1.19 8.73 5.21
CA LYS A 6 -1.08 7.30 4.84
C LYS A 6 -1.08 7.04 3.34
N SER A 7 -0.84 8.06 2.51
CA SER A 7 -0.68 7.88 1.07
C SER A 7 0.76 7.50 0.70
N PRO A 8 0.95 6.62 -0.30
CA PRO A 8 2.27 6.35 -0.83
C PRO A 8 2.80 7.60 -1.55
N VAL A 9 4.07 7.93 -1.33
CA VAL A 9 4.74 9.02 -2.06
C VAL A 9 4.93 8.68 -3.54
N GLY A 10 5.03 7.37 -3.87
CA GLY A 10 5.13 6.86 -5.23
C GLY A 10 3.79 6.52 -5.85
N THR A 11 3.71 6.61 -7.17
CA THR A 11 2.52 6.25 -7.96
C THR A 11 2.41 4.74 -8.24
N ARG A 12 3.48 3.95 -8.00
CA ARG A 12 3.52 2.51 -8.25
C ARG A 12 4.25 1.77 -7.13
N ILE A 13 3.71 0.61 -6.74
CA ILE A 13 4.33 -0.33 -5.82
C ILE A 13 4.83 -1.52 -6.62
N PHE A 14 6.06 -1.95 -6.34
CA PHE A 14 6.68 -3.10 -6.99
C PHE A 14 6.76 -4.24 -5.99
N GLY A 15 6.31 -5.42 -6.42
CA GLY A 15 6.29 -6.63 -5.60
C GLY A 15 4.99 -6.84 -4.80
N PRO A 16 4.87 -8.02 -4.16
CA PRO A 16 3.69 -8.37 -3.37
C PRO A 16 3.65 -7.57 -2.06
N VAL A 17 2.45 -7.17 -1.65
CA VAL A 17 2.20 -6.49 -0.36
C VAL A 17 1.46 -7.40 0.61
N THR A 18 1.69 -7.25 1.92
CA THR A 18 1.02 -8.09 2.93
C THR A 18 -0.42 -7.65 3.20
N ARG A 19 -1.31 -8.60 3.48
CA ARG A 19 -2.73 -8.36 3.84
C ARG A 19 -2.91 -7.55 5.12
N GLU A 20 -1.90 -7.53 5.98
CA GLU A 20 -1.87 -6.78 7.24
C GLU A 20 -2.09 -5.28 7.03
N LEU A 21 -1.70 -4.75 5.87
CA LEU A 21 -1.93 -3.36 5.48
C LEU A 21 -3.41 -2.98 5.42
N ARG A 22 -4.32 -3.96 5.27
CA ARG A 22 -5.77 -3.74 5.25
C ARG A 22 -6.27 -3.30 6.61
N SER A 23 -5.73 -3.90 7.67
CA SER A 23 -6.04 -3.55 9.05
C SER A 23 -5.44 -2.20 9.45
N GLY A 24 -4.35 -1.77 8.81
CA GLY A 24 -3.69 -0.49 9.06
C GLY A 24 -4.29 0.74 8.34
N ASN A 25 -5.42 0.57 7.63
CA ASN A 25 -6.06 1.57 6.77
C ASN A 25 -5.20 2.03 5.57
N PHE A 26 -4.25 1.22 5.09
CA PHE A 26 -3.41 1.54 3.94
C PHE A 26 -4.05 1.11 2.60
N MET A 27 -5.34 1.41 2.41
CA MET A 27 -6.11 0.95 1.25
C MET A 27 -5.53 1.42 -0.08
N LYS A 28 -5.00 2.66 -0.15
CA LYS A 28 -4.37 3.20 -1.36
C LYS A 28 -3.15 2.37 -1.81
N ILE A 29 -2.41 1.81 -0.85
CA ILE A 29 -1.23 0.98 -1.12
C ILE A 29 -1.67 -0.37 -1.68
N ILE A 30 -2.68 -1.00 -1.07
CA ILE A 30 -3.26 -2.26 -1.54
C ILE A 30 -3.84 -2.13 -2.94
N SER A 31 -4.54 -1.04 -3.24
CA SER A 31 -5.13 -0.79 -4.56
C SER A 31 -4.11 -0.59 -5.68
N LEU A 32 -2.90 -0.12 -5.35
CA LEU A 32 -1.83 0.14 -6.32
C LEU A 32 -0.86 -1.05 -6.48
N ALA A 33 -0.98 -2.08 -5.63
CA ALA A 33 -0.10 -3.22 -5.66
C ALA A 33 -0.59 -4.29 -6.66
N PRO A 34 0.34 -4.95 -7.39
CA PRO A 34 -0.02 -5.98 -8.36
C PRO A 34 -0.49 -7.28 -7.70
N GLU A 35 0.04 -7.63 -6.52
CA GLU A 35 -0.29 -8.86 -5.80
C GLU A 35 -0.33 -8.62 -4.28
N VAL A 36 -1.21 -9.34 -3.58
CA VAL A 36 -1.40 -9.20 -2.13
C VAL A 36 -1.31 -10.58 -1.45
N LEU A 37 -0.35 -10.73 -0.53
CA LEU A 37 -0.07 -11.95 0.24
C LEU A 37 -0.72 -11.93 1.62
#